data_AF-A0A378NVA2-F1
#
_entry.id   AF-A0A378NVA2-F1
#
_cell.length_a   1.000
_cell.length_b   1.000
_cell.length_c   1.000
_cell.angle_alpha   90.00
_cell.angle_beta   90.00
_cell.angle_gamma   90.00
#
_symmetry.space_group_name_H-M   'P 1'
#
loop_
_entity.id
_entity.type
_entity.pdbx_description
1 polymer ?
#
loop_
_entity_poly.entity_id
_entity_poly.type
_entity_poly.pdbx_seq_one_letter_code
_entity_poly.pdbx_strand_id
1 'polypeptide(L)'
;MAVTKIKPIKSTLKKALDYIQNPDKTDGKMLVSSFGCSPETADIEFEFTIAQALERGNNLAHHLIQSFEPGEVDYQKAHEIGKQLADAVTKGKYEYVLTTHIDKGHVHNHIIFCAVNFVDYNKYNSNKRSYYGIRNMSDRLCRENGLSVVAPQKGGKGKSYAEYIAEKTGTSWKGKLKIAVDALIPQVSSFEELLSRLQAAGYEIKPGKYVSCRAPGQERFTRLKTLGADYTEEAIRERIEGRRTRTVKAPKAERGVSLLIDIENSIKAAQSRGYEQWAKIHNLKQAAKTLNFLTEHQISQYEDLTAKIEEVQTESEKAGDALKGMEKRLADMAVLIKNVSTFQKTKPAYDTYRKARNKDRYRAAYEGTVILHEAAAKALKAVGISKLPNLAALQAEYEKLQEQKEALRADYGKLKKQVKEYDVIKQNIDSILRQPKEPEREKEMERG
;
A
#
# COMPACT_ATOMS: atom_id res chain seq x y z
N MET A 1 -13.66 2.47 -3.56
CA MET A 1 -12.22 2.24 -3.67
C MET A 1 -11.50 2.94 -2.54
N ALA A 2 -10.70 2.18 -1.80
CA ALA A 2 -9.90 2.72 -0.72
C ALA A 2 -8.88 3.76 -1.21
N VAL A 3 -8.74 4.87 -0.49
CA VAL A 3 -7.79 5.95 -0.80
C VAL A 3 -7.13 6.44 0.47
N THR A 4 -5.81 6.65 0.41
CA THR A 4 -5.05 7.27 1.50
C THR A 4 -4.69 8.72 1.19
N LYS A 5 -4.57 9.57 2.21
CA LYS A 5 -3.96 10.91 2.14
C LYS A 5 -3.10 11.13 3.38
N ILE A 6 -1.94 11.77 3.25
CA ILE A 6 -1.11 12.15 4.40
C ILE A 6 -0.77 13.64 4.34
N LYS A 7 -0.88 14.33 5.47
CA LYS A 7 -0.51 15.74 5.61
C LYS A 7 0.27 16.00 6.89
N PRO A 8 1.25 16.90 6.90
CA PRO A 8 1.96 17.28 8.12
C PRO A 8 1.09 18.17 9.02
N ILE A 9 1.29 18.08 10.32
CA ILE A 9 0.79 19.01 11.33
C ILE A 9 2.00 19.79 11.87
N LYS A 10 1.94 21.13 11.82
CA LYS A 10 3.10 21.99 12.15
C LYS A 10 2.93 22.84 13.42
N SER A 11 1.70 23.10 13.85
CA SER A 11 1.42 24.02 14.98
C SER A 11 0.15 23.70 15.76
N THR A 12 -0.85 23.06 15.15
CA THR A 12 -2.17 22.82 15.75
C THR A 12 -2.38 21.37 16.19
N LEU A 13 -1.39 20.77 16.86
CA LEU A 13 -1.42 19.36 17.25
C LEU A 13 -2.63 19.02 18.13
N LYS A 14 -2.79 19.70 19.26
CA LYS A 14 -3.93 19.48 20.17
C LYS A 14 -5.28 19.61 19.46
N LYS A 15 -5.47 20.69 18.70
CA LYS A 15 -6.70 20.90 17.91
C LYS A 15 -6.96 19.78 16.90
N ALA A 16 -5.91 19.24 16.27
CA ALA A 16 -6.04 18.13 15.33
C ALA A 16 -6.43 16.82 16.04
N LEU A 17 -5.83 16.54 17.21
CA LEU A 17 -6.17 15.40 18.05
C LEU A 17 -7.61 15.50 18.58
N ASP A 18 -7.99 16.65 19.14
CA ASP A 18 -9.36 16.94 19.60
C ASP A 18 -10.39 16.75 18.47
N TYR A 19 -10.06 17.22 17.26
CA TYR A 19 -10.94 17.10 16.10
C TYR A 19 -11.18 15.64 15.69
N ILE A 20 -10.14 14.80 15.67
CA ILE A 20 -10.30 13.40 15.25
C ILE A 20 -10.98 12.56 16.35
N GLN A 21 -10.82 12.93 17.62
CA GLN A 21 -11.42 12.23 18.77
C GLN A 21 -12.83 12.72 19.13
N ASN A 22 -13.48 13.52 18.27
CA ASN A 22 -14.81 14.02 18.53
C ASN A 22 -15.80 12.84 18.77
N PRO A 23 -16.46 12.78 19.95
CA PRO A 23 -17.40 11.70 20.30
C PRO A 23 -18.54 11.53 19.30
N ASP A 24 -19.05 12.63 18.73
CA ASP A 24 -20.16 12.62 17.77
C ASP A 24 -19.82 11.86 16.47
N LYS A 25 -18.51 11.75 16.17
CA LYS A 25 -18.00 11.10 14.96
C LYS A 25 -17.49 9.69 15.21
N THR A 26 -17.28 9.31 16.47
CA THR A 26 -16.49 8.13 16.87
C THR A 26 -17.28 7.16 17.74
N ASP A 27 -18.62 7.23 17.65
CA ASP A 27 -19.54 6.41 18.46
C ASP A 27 -19.23 6.53 19.97
N GLY A 28 -19.28 7.76 20.49
CA GLY A 28 -19.00 8.01 21.92
C GLY A 28 -17.55 7.70 22.32
N LYS A 29 -16.60 7.78 21.38
CA LYS A 29 -15.18 7.40 21.50
C LYS A 29 -14.88 5.89 21.50
N MET A 30 -15.86 5.02 21.26
CA MET A 30 -15.62 3.57 21.09
C MET A 30 -14.68 3.26 19.93
N LEU A 31 -14.63 4.15 18.93
CA LEU A 31 -13.77 4.03 17.75
C LEU A 31 -12.48 4.83 17.86
N VAL A 32 -11.89 4.90 19.06
CA VAL A 32 -10.61 5.54 19.34
C VAL A 32 -9.62 4.49 19.86
N SER A 33 -8.49 4.35 19.17
CA SER A 33 -7.36 3.51 19.58
C SER A 33 -6.09 4.35 19.62
N SER A 34 -5.14 4.01 20.47
CA SER A 34 -3.82 4.63 20.49
C SER A 34 -2.70 3.60 20.68
N PHE A 35 -1.48 4.01 20.36
CA PHE A 35 -0.28 3.26 20.64
C PHE A 35 0.81 4.19 21.15
N GLY A 36 1.54 3.72 22.16
CA GLY A 36 2.62 4.49 22.78
C GLY A 36 2.18 5.75 23.49
N CYS A 37 0.88 6.06 23.62
CA CYS A 37 0.32 7.22 24.32
C CYS A 37 -1.12 6.97 24.77
N SER A 38 -1.62 7.81 25.69
CA SER A 38 -3.06 7.90 26.00
C SER A 38 -3.75 8.86 25.02
N PRO A 39 -4.97 8.57 24.52
CA PRO A 39 -5.69 9.49 23.65
C PRO A 39 -5.92 10.88 24.27
N GLU A 40 -6.08 10.94 25.60
CA GLU A 40 -6.35 12.16 26.37
C GLU A 40 -5.11 13.03 26.57
N THR A 41 -3.92 12.44 26.56
CA THR A 41 -2.63 13.12 26.81
C THR A 41 -1.69 13.07 25.61
N ALA A 42 -2.19 12.65 24.45
CA ALA A 42 -1.38 12.42 23.26
C ALA A 42 -0.65 13.69 22.78
N ASP A 43 -1.24 14.88 22.93
CA ASP A 43 -0.59 16.15 22.61
C ASP A 43 0.63 16.40 23.50
N ILE A 44 0.48 16.24 24.82
CA ILE A 44 1.56 16.40 25.81
C ILE A 44 2.67 15.37 25.55
N GLU A 45 2.30 14.12 25.30
CA GLU A 45 3.25 13.04 25.06
C GLU A 45 4.03 13.22 23.75
N PHE A 46 3.35 13.62 22.67
CA PHE A 46 4.00 13.89 21.40
C PHE A 46 4.96 15.07 21.54
N GLU A 47 4.54 16.16 22.18
CA GLU A 47 5.39 17.33 22.43
C GLU A 47 6.63 16.96 23.24
N PHE A 48 6.47 16.11 24.27
CA PHE A 48 7.60 15.60 25.03
C PHE A 48 8.58 14.79 24.17
N THR A 49 8.09 13.88 23.32
CA THR A 49 8.93 13.10 22.41
C THR A 49 9.62 13.99 21.37
N ILE A 50 8.91 14.97 20.82
CA ILE A 50 9.46 15.94 19.85
C ILE A 50 10.58 16.77 20.46
N ALA A 51 10.48 17.15 21.73
CA ALA A 51 11.52 17.90 22.43
C ALA A 51 12.85 17.11 22.56
N GLN A 52 12.82 15.79 22.37
CA GLN A 52 14.01 14.93 22.41
C GLN A 52 14.64 14.71 21.03
N ALA A 53 14.06 15.23 19.96
CA ALA A 53 14.50 14.96 18.59
C ALA A 53 15.97 15.32 18.37
N LEU A 54 16.72 14.43 17.72
CA LEU A 54 18.11 14.68 17.36
C LEU A 54 18.24 15.81 16.32
N GLU A 55 17.22 15.98 15.48
CA GLU A 55 17.19 16.97 14.40
C GLU A 55 16.03 17.97 14.57
N ARG A 56 16.34 19.27 14.42
CA ARG A 56 15.31 20.33 14.39
C ARG A 56 14.47 20.27 13.12
N GLY A 57 13.24 20.75 13.20
CA GLY A 57 12.32 20.79 12.06
C GLY A 57 10.87 20.91 12.49
N ASN A 58 10.00 21.25 11.53
CA ASN A 58 8.76 21.97 11.85
C ASN A 58 7.51 21.08 11.90
N ASN A 59 7.63 19.77 11.66
CA ASN A 59 6.50 18.87 11.74
C ASN A 59 6.40 18.31 13.17
N LEU A 60 5.23 18.49 13.78
CA LEU A 60 4.90 17.92 15.08
C LEU A 60 4.34 16.50 14.92
N ALA A 61 3.50 16.30 13.90
CA ALA A 61 2.88 15.02 13.63
C ALA A 61 2.53 14.87 12.14
N HIS A 62 2.08 13.69 11.77
CA HIS A 62 1.52 13.38 10.47
C HIS A 62 0.09 12.88 10.61
N HIS A 63 -0.82 13.49 9.86
CA HIS A 63 -2.22 13.08 9.78
C HIS A 63 -2.44 12.26 8.51
N LEU A 64 -2.54 10.95 8.68
CA LEU A 64 -2.92 9.98 7.68
C LEU A 64 -4.43 9.75 7.72
N ILE A 65 -5.07 9.83 6.56
CA ILE A 65 -6.49 9.55 6.35
C ILE A 65 -6.59 8.34 5.43
N GLN A 66 -7.42 7.37 5.78
CA GLN A 66 -7.76 6.21 4.95
C GLN A 66 -9.28 6.19 4.77
N SER A 67 -9.75 6.40 3.55
CA SER A 67 -11.18 6.42 3.21
C SER A 67 -11.54 5.15 2.45
N PHE A 68 -12.77 4.66 2.65
CA PHE A 68 -13.32 3.47 1.97
C PHE A 68 -14.48 3.85 1.04
N GLU A 69 -14.90 2.96 0.13
CA GLU A 69 -16.13 3.22 -0.64
C GLU A 69 -17.34 3.25 0.32
N PRO A 70 -18.31 4.16 0.12
CA PRO A 70 -19.57 4.09 0.84
C PRO A 70 -20.22 2.71 0.73
N GLY A 71 -20.60 2.12 1.87
CA GLY A 71 -21.29 0.83 1.95
C GLY A 71 -20.42 -0.42 1.75
N GLU A 72 -19.11 -0.26 1.52
CA GLU A 72 -18.21 -1.39 1.25
C GLU A 72 -17.61 -2.02 2.51
N VAL A 73 -17.54 -1.26 3.61
CA VAL A 73 -16.96 -1.72 4.87
C VAL A 73 -17.77 -1.17 6.05
N ASP A 74 -17.97 -1.99 7.07
CA ASP A 74 -18.50 -1.54 8.36
C ASP A 74 -17.43 -0.81 9.19
N TYR A 75 -17.86 -0.14 10.26
CA TYR A 75 -16.97 0.68 11.07
C TYR A 75 -15.98 -0.14 11.90
N GLN A 76 -16.36 -1.34 12.37
CA GLN A 76 -15.47 -2.21 13.15
C GLN A 76 -14.30 -2.69 12.29
N LYS A 77 -14.61 -3.19 11.09
CA LYS A 77 -13.64 -3.69 10.14
C LYS A 77 -12.77 -2.56 9.57
N ALA A 78 -13.36 -1.39 9.32
CA ALA A 78 -12.58 -0.21 8.98
C ALA A 78 -11.60 0.14 10.10
N HIS A 79 -12.01 0.14 11.36
CA HIS A 79 -11.14 0.43 12.50
C HIS A 79 -10.01 -0.61 12.62
N GLU A 80 -10.32 -1.90 12.47
CA GLU A 80 -9.35 -2.99 12.46
C GLU A 80 -8.28 -2.78 11.37
N ILE A 81 -8.71 -2.52 10.13
CA ILE A 81 -7.81 -2.23 9.00
C ILE A 81 -6.99 -0.96 9.26
N GLY A 82 -7.59 0.06 9.88
CA GLY A 82 -6.93 1.30 10.27
C GLY A 82 -5.83 1.07 11.28
N LYS A 83 -6.05 0.18 12.25
CA LYS A 83 -5.06 -0.20 13.26
C LYS A 83 -3.90 -0.96 12.63
N GLN A 84 -4.20 -1.95 11.78
CA GLN A 84 -3.19 -2.67 11.01
C GLN A 84 -2.35 -1.73 10.14
N LEU A 85 -2.98 -0.72 9.52
CA LEU A 85 -2.26 0.29 8.76
C LEU A 85 -1.39 1.18 9.67
N ALA A 86 -1.90 1.65 10.80
CA ALA A 86 -1.16 2.47 11.75
C ALA A 86 0.07 1.71 12.29
N ASP A 87 -0.10 0.45 12.69
CA ASP A 87 0.98 -0.41 13.17
C ASP A 87 2.02 -0.66 12.07
N ALA A 88 1.59 -0.92 10.83
CA ALA A 88 2.51 -1.14 9.72
C ALA A 88 3.31 0.13 9.32
N VAL A 89 2.67 1.30 9.38
CA VAL A 89 3.28 2.60 9.06
C VAL A 89 4.27 3.03 10.14
N THR A 90 3.87 2.93 11.40
CA THR A 90 4.67 3.38 12.55
C THR A 90 5.65 2.33 13.05
N LYS A 91 5.44 1.05 12.73
CA LYS A 91 6.30 -0.09 13.09
C LYS A 91 6.56 -0.19 14.60
N GLY A 92 5.61 0.26 15.41
CA GLY A 92 5.76 0.31 16.87
C GLY A 92 6.76 1.34 17.39
N LYS A 93 7.17 2.32 16.56
CA LYS A 93 8.22 3.30 16.89
C LYS A 93 7.74 4.73 17.07
N TYR A 94 6.49 5.01 16.71
CA TYR A 94 5.90 6.36 16.80
C TYR A 94 4.60 6.26 17.56
N GLU A 95 4.34 7.20 18.47
CA GLU A 95 3.04 7.29 19.10
C GLU A 95 1.98 7.61 18.04
N TYR A 96 0.80 7.02 18.17
CA TYR A 96 -0.32 7.37 17.30
C TYR A 96 -1.65 7.35 18.02
N VAL A 97 -2.60 8.14 17.50
CA VAL A 97 -4.03 8.06 17.79
C VAL A 97 -4.75 7.75 16.48
N LEU A 98 -5.50 6.65 16.48
CA LEU A 98 -6.39 6.21 15.41
C LEU A 98 -7.84 6.47 15.83
N THR A 99 -8.62 7.04 14.92
CA THR A 99 -10.06 7.18 15.08
C THR A 99 -10.78 6.76 13.80
N THR A 100 -11.99 6.21 13.92
CA THR A 100 -12.84 5.92 12.76
C THR A 100 -14.06 6.84 12.79
N HIS A 101 -14.24 7.60 11.71
CA HIS A 101 -15.33 8.56 11.54
C HIS A 101 -16.48 7.92 10.75
N ILE A 102 -17.70 8.04 11.29
CA ILE A 102 -18.93 7.47 10.71
C ILE A 102 -19.97 8.53 10.32
N ASP A 103 -19.63 9.83 10.43
CA ASP A 103 -20.55 10.97 10.34
C ASP A 103 -20.84 11.47 8.90
N LYS A 104 -20.09 11.03 7.88
CA LYS A 104 -20.10 11.64 6.53
C LYS A 104 -20.69 10.78 5.42
N GLY A 105 -21.57 9.84 5.76
CA GLY A 105 -22.15 8.89 4.79
C GLY A 105 -21.13 7.92 4.19
N HIS A 106 -19.88 7.93 4.69
CA HIS A 106 -18.84 6.96 4.37
C HIS A 106 -17.86 6.83 5.54
N VAL A 107 -17.40 5.62 5.76
CA VAL A 107 -16.46 5.30 6.83
C VAL A 107 -15.05 5.70 6.41
N HIS A 108 -14.31 6.33 7.32
CA HIS A 108 -12.92 6.67 7.10
C HIS A 108 -12.13 6.73 8.40
N ASN A 109 -10.87 6.33 8.34
CA ASN A 109 -9.95 6.37 9.46
C ASN A 109 -9.10 7.64 9.43
N HIS A 110 -8.85 8.18 10.62
CA HIS A 110 -7.91 9.25 10.90
C HIS A 110 -6.83 8.71 11.83
N ILE A 111 -5.58 8.70 11.36
CA ILE A 111 -4.40 8.30 12.13
C ILE A 111 -3.50 9.53 12.26
N ILE A 112 -3.33 10.04 13.47
CA ILE A 112 -2.33 11.07 13.77
C ILE A 112 -1.19 10.40 14.52
N PHE A 113 0.01 10.44 13.95
CA PHE A 113 1.21 9.87 14.57
C PHE A 113 2.33 10.90 14.73
N CYS A 114 3.12 10.76 15.80
CA CYS A 114 4.21 11.66 16.15
C CYS A 114 5.23 11.75 15.01
N ALA A 115 5.81 12.93 14.79
CA ALA A 115 6.84 13.10 13.76
C ALA A 115 8.21 12.54 14.17
N VAL A 116 8.37 12.13 15.43
CA VAL A 116 9.64 11.69 16.03
C VAL A 116 9.46 10.31 16.63
N ASN A 117 10.45 9.44 16.41
CA ASN A 117 10.49 8.10 16.96
C ASN A 117 10.80 8.17 18.45
N PHE A 118 9.98 7.56 19.31
CA PHE A 118 10.16 7.65 20.77
C PHE A 118 11.26 6.72 21.33
N VAL A 119 11.89 5.89 20.48
CA VAL A 119 12.99 5.00 20.86
C VAL A 119 14.35 5.63 20.55
N ASP A 120 14.54 6.07 19.30
CA ASP A 120 15.83 6.57 18.79
C ASP A 120 15.83 8.09 18.49
N TYR A 121 14.68 8.75 18.67
CA TYR A 121 14.50 10.20 18.49
C TYR A 121 14.81 10.73 17.09
N ASN A 122 14.86 9.86 16.08
CA ASN A 122 14.93 10.25 14.68
C ASN A 122 13.55 10.64 14.15
N LYS A 123 13.55 11.47 13.10
CA LYS A 123 12.31 11.93 12.47
C LYS A 123 11.74 10.94 11.47
N TYR A 124 10.42 10.96 11.37
CA TYR A 124 9.71 10.26 10.31
C TYR A 124 10.08 10.84 8.94
N ASN A 125 10.61 9.98 8.06
CA ASN A 125 10.99 10.37 6.70
C ASN A 125 9.76 10.44 5.77
N SER A 126 9.06 11.57 5.79
CA SER A 126 7.89 11.83 4.95
C SER A 126 8.29 12.34 3.56
N ASN A 127 8.36 11.43 2.59
CA ASN A 127 8.61 11.73 1.18
C ASN A 127 7.67 10.94 0.23
N LYS A 128 7.76 11.21 -1.08
CA LYS A 128 6.94 10.53 -2.11
C LYS A 128 7.05 9.00 -2.04
N ARG A 129 8.24 8.44 -1.83
CA ARG A 129 8.47 7.00 -1.70
C ARG A 129 7.78 6.43 -0.46
N SER A 130 7.91 7.10 0.69
CA SER A 130 7.24 6.69 1.93
C SER A 130 5.72 6.66 1.74
N TYR A 131 5.13 7.68 1.10
CA TYR A 131 3.70 7.76 0.85
C TYR A 131 3.19 6.67 -0.08
N TYR A 132 3.89 6.34 -1.16
CA TYR A 132 3.53 5.18 -1.99
C TYR A 132 3.64 3.86 -1.20
N GLY A 133 4.59 3.77 -0.26
CA GLY A 133 4.64 2.68 0.71
C GLY A 133 3.35 2.56 1.51
N ILE A 134 2.86 3.65 2.11
CA ILE A 134 1.59 3.71 2.86
C ILE A 134 0.43 3.27 1.97
N ARG A 135 0.34 3.81 0.75
CA ARG A 135 -0.72 3.45 -0.20
C ARG A 135 -0.70 1.96 -0.52
N ASN A 136 0.47 1.39 -0.81
CA ASN A 136 0.60 -0.03 -1.11
C ASN A 136 0.21 -0.90 0.09
N MET A 137 0.55 -0.49 1.31
CA MET A 137 0.14 -1.17 2.53
C MET A 137 -1.39 -1.13 2.71
N SER A 138 -2.01 0.05 2.55
CA SER A 138 -3.47 0.19 2.60
C SER A 138 -4.15 -0.65 1.51
N ASP A 139 -3.69 -0.57 0.27
CA ASP A 139 -4.26 -1.34 -0.85
C ASP A 139 -4.11 -2.85 -0.61
N ARG A 140 -3.01 -3.31 -0.01
CA ARG A 140 -2.83 -4.71 0.35
C ARG A 140 -3.86 -5.14 1.40
N LEU A 141 -3.95 -4.40 2.51
CA LEU A 141 -4.91 -4.68 3.59
C LEU A 141 -6.36 -4.69 3.09
N CYS A 142 -6.70 -3.75 2.21
CA CYS A 142 -8.02 -3.69 1.58
C CYS A 142 -8.30 -4.94 0.72
N ARG A 143 -7.35 -5.36 -0.14
CA ARG A 143 -7.51 -6.58 -0.95
C ARG A 143 -7.64 -7.84 -0.09
N GLU A 144 -6.83 -7.95 0.97
CA GLU A 144 -6.85 -9.08 1.90
C GLU A 144 -8.21 -9.20 2.63
N ASN A 145 -8.95 -8.10 2.76
CA ASN A 145 -10.29 -8.06 3.33
C ASN A 145 -11.40 -7.96 2.27
N GLY A 146 -11.12 -8.25 0.99
CA GLY A 146 -12.11 -8.26 -0.08
C GLY A 146 -12.59 -6.88 -0.55
N LEU A 147 -11.93 -5.79 -0.16
CA LEU A 147 -12.32 -4.42 -0.48
C LEU A 147 -11.69 -3.93 -1.79
N SER A 148 -12.40 -3.02 -2.48
CA SER A 148 -11.96 -2.40 -3.72
C SER A 148 -10.79 -1.44 -3.53
N VAL A 149 -9.86 -1.48 -4.47
CA VAL A 149 -8.64 -0.66 -4.45
C VAL A 149 -8.41 0.02 -5.79
N VAL A 150 -7.75 1.17 -5.77
CA VAL A 150 -7.45 1.91 -6.99
C VAL A 150 -6.34 1.20 -7.78
N ALA A 151 -6.70 0.60 -8.92
CA ALA A 151 -5.73 -0.03 -9.81
C ALA A 151 -4.67 0.99 -10.28
N PRO A 152 -3.36 0.69 -10.13
CA PRO A 152 -2.32 1.60 -10.58
C PRO A 152 -2.30 1.70 -12.11
N GLN A 153 -2.62 2.88 -12.66
CA GLN A 153 -2.44 3.17 -14.08
C GLN A 153 -0.99 3.62 -14.34
N LYS A 154 -0.22 2.82 -15.07
CA LYS A 154 1.18 3.14 -15.42
C LYS A 154 1.21 4.37 -16.34
N GLY A 155 1.99 5.39 -15.98
CA GLY A 155 2.13 6.64 -16.77
C GLY A 155 0.94 7.62 -16.67
N GLY A 156 -0.11 7.27 -15.92
CA GLY A 156 -1.23 8.18 -15.65
C GLY A 156 -0.85 9.21 -14.58
N LYS A 157 -1.12 10.50 -14.83
CA LYS A 157 -1.21 11.48 -13.75
C LYS A 157 -2.44 11.15 -12.89
N GLY A 158 -2.37 11.36 -11.58
CA GLY A 158 -3.56 11.27 -10.72
C GLY A 158 -4.65 12.20 -11.25
N LYS A 159 -5.86 11.69 -11.44
CA LYS A 159 -7.00 12.47 -11.91
C LYS A 159 -7.41 13.43 -10.80
N SER A 160 -7.74 14.67 -11.14
CA SER A 160 -8.46 15.52 -10.19
C SER A 160 -9.86 14.95 -9.95
N TYR A 161 -10.49 15.29 -8.83
CA TYR A 161 -11.85 14.81 -8.54
C TYR A 161 -12.84 15.18 -9.66
N ALA A 162 -12.74 16.40 -10.20
CA ALA A 162 -13.53 16.85 -11.33
C ALA A 162 -13.27 16.02 -12.61
N GLU A 163 -12.01 15.66 -12.88
CA GLU A 163 -11.64 14.81 -14.03
C GLU A 163 -12.17 13.38 -13.88
N TYR A 164 -12.15 12.83 -12.66
CA TYR A 164 -12.73 11.52 -12.36
C TYR A 164 -14.26 11.51 -12.56
N ILE A 165 -14.97 12.50 -12.01
CA ILE A 165 -16.43 12.61 -12.16
C ILE A 165 -16.79 12.74 -13.64
N ALA A 166 -16.12 13.64 -14.37
CA ALA A 166 -16.39 13.85 -15.79
C ALA A 166 -16.16 12.58 -16.62
N GLU A 167 -15.19 11.75 -16.27
CA GLU A 167 -14.99 10.47 -16.95
C GLU A 167 -16.06 9.44 -16.60
N LYS A 168 -16.46 9.35 -15.31
CA LYS A 168 -17.53 8.45 -14.84
C LYS A 168 -18.88 8.80 -15.47
N THR A 169 -19.16 10.09 -15.68
CA THR A 169 -20.40 10.58 -16.30
C THR A 169 -20.29 10.71 -17.82
N GLY A 170 -19.17 10.31 -18.44
CA GLY A 170 -18.96 10.41 -19.90
C GLY A 170 -18.82 11.84 -20.44
N THR A 171 -18.68 12.85 -19.58
CA THR A 171 -18.54 14.27 -19.94
C THR A 171 -17.07 14.72 -20.08
N SER A 172 -16.09 13.83 -19.90
CA SER A 172 -14.66 14.14 -20.01
C SER A 172 -14.26 14.51 -21.44
N TRP A 173 -13.97 15.79 -21.67
CA TRP A 173 -13.47 16.29 -22.96
C TRP A 173 -12.16 15.62 -23.39
N LYS A 174 -11.25 15.37 -22.44
CA LYS A 174 -10.00 14.62 -22.72
C LYS A 174 -10.28 13.18 -23.11
N GLY A 175 -11.24 12.52 -22.46
CA GLY A 175 -11.65 11.17 -22.78
C GLY A 175 -12.23 11.07 -24.19
N LYS A 176 -13.17 11.98 -24.53
CA LYS A 176 -13.76 12.08 -25.87
C LYS A 176 -12.71 12.31 -26.95
N LEU A 177 -11.76 13.23 -26.72
CA LEU A 177 -10.67 13.49 -27.66
C LEU A 177 -9.74 12.29 -27.83
N LYS A 178 -9.42 11.54 -26.76
CA LYS A 178 -8.63 10.30 -26.87
C LYS A 178 -9.32 9.26 -27.73
N ILE A 179 -10.62 9.04 -27.52
CA ILE A 179 -11.42 8.10 -28.30
C ILE A 179 -11.43 8.51 -29.78
N ALA A 180 -11.66 9.79 -30.05
CA ALA A 180 -11.65 10.31 -31.42
C ALA A 180 -10.28 10.12 -32.10
N VAL A 181 -9.18 10.49 -31.42
CA VAL A 181 -7.82 10.29 -31.94
C VAL A 181 -7.54 8.80 -32.17
N ASP A 182 -7.84 7.93 -31.21
CA ASP A 182 -7.56 6.50 -31.31
C ASP A 182 -8.39 5.82 -32.41
N ALA A 183 -9.62 6.27 -32.66
CA ALA A 183 -10.47 5.77 -33.74
C ALA A 183 -9.99 6.21 -35.13
N LEU A 184 -9.38 7.40 -35.24
CA LEU A 184 -8.93 7.97 -36.51
C LEU A 184 -7.53 7.50 -36.93
N ILE A 185 -6.64 7.21 -35.98
CA ILE A 185 -5.25 6.80 -36.28
C ILE A 185 -5.15 5.65 -37.31
N PRO A 186 -5.96 4.57 -37.26
CA PRO A 186 -5.90 3.51 -38.27
C PRO A 186 -6.36 3.93 -39.68
N GLN A 187 -6.99 5.10 -39.82
CA GLN A 187 -7.66 5.53 -41.05
C GLN A 187 -6.92 6.65 -41.79
N VAL A 188 -5.80 7.11 -41.26
CA VAL A 188 -5.06 8.29 -41.76
C VAL A 188 -3.63 7.90 -42.08
N SER A 189 -3.02 8.59 -43.04
CA SER A 189 -1.63 8.34 -43.47
C SER A 189 -0.65 9.43 -43.02
N SER A 190 -1.14 10.53 -42.45
CA SER A 190 -0.30 11.60 -41.90
C SER A 190 -0.93 12.26 -40.67
N PHE A 191 -0.10 12.97 -39.91
CA PHE A 191 -0.57 13.75 -38.75
C PHE A 191 -1.49 14.89 -39.18
N GLU A 192 -1.20 15.50 -40.33
CA GLU A 192 -2.00 16.56 -40.93
C GLU A 192 -3.38 16.05 -41.34
N GLU A 193 -3.47 14.82 -41.88
CA GLU A 193 -4.75 14.18 -42.19
C GLU A 193 -5.55 13.88 -40.91
N LEU A 194 -4.90 13.44 -39.83
CA LEU A 194 -5.55 13.27 -38.53
C LEU A 194 -6.21 14.57 -38.05
N LEU A 195 -5.50 15.70 -38.14
CA LEU A 195 -6.03 16.99 -37.72
C LEU A 195 -7.22 17.43 -38.60
N SER A 196 -7.14 17.21 -39.91
CA SER A 196 -8.25 17.47 -40.83
C SER A 196 -9.49 16.64 -40.49
N ARG A 197 -9.32 15.33 -40.20
CA ARG A 197 -10.43 14.47 -39.78
C ARG A 197 -11.01 14.84 -38.43
N LEU A 198 -10.18 15.33 -37.49
CA LEU A 198 -10.66 15.88 -36.23
C LEU A 198 -11.47 17.16 -36.44
N GLN A 199 -11.05 18.05 -37.36
CA GLN A 199 -11.84 19.23 -37.74
C GLN A 199 -13.18 18.84 -38.36
N ALA A 200 -13.19 17.85 -39.26
CA ALA A 200 -14.43 17.33 -39.83
C ALA A 200 -15.36 16.71 -38.77
N ALA A 201 -14.79 16.14 -37.69
CA ALA A 201 -15.53 15.67 -36.52
C ALA A 201 -15.94 16.79 -35.54
N GLY A 202 -15.76 18.06 -35.91
CA GLY A 202 -16.19 19.23 -35.15
C GLY A 202 -15.18 19.77 -34.13
N TYR A 203 -13.94 19.27 -34.10
CA TYR A 203 -12.92 19.81 -33.19
C TYR A 203 -12.25 21.04 -33.80
N GLU A 204 -12.17 22.13 -33.02
CA GLU A 204 -11.33 23.26 -33.38
C GLU A 204 -9.86 22.94 -33.08
N ILE A 205 -9.00 23.13 -34.07
CA ILE A 205 -7.56 22.86 -33.98
C ILE A 205 -6.80 24.18 -33.93
N LYS A 206 -5.98 24.33 -32.89
CA LYS A 206 -5.05 25.46 -32.75
C LYS A 206 -3.61 24.95 -32.92
N PRO A 207 -2.95 25.27 -34.05
CA PRO A 207 -1.54 24.96 -34.24
C PRO A 207 -0.67 25.87 -33.35
N GLY A 208 0.51 25.38 -32.97
CA GLY A 208 1.48 26.08 -32.13
C GLY A 208 2.54 25.10 -31.63
N LYS A 209 3.41 25.52 -30.68
CA LYS A 209 4.46 24.64 -30.11
C LYS A 209 3.93 23.28 -29.62
N TYR A 210 2.67 23.23 -29.20
CA TYR A 210 1.95 21.98 -28.95
C TYR A 210 0.54 22.11 -29.52
N VAL A 211 0.18 21.23 -30.45
CA VAL A 211 -1.16 21.19 -31.05
C VAL A 211 -2.23 21.04 -29.97
N SER A 212 -3.24 21.89 -30.06
CA SER A 212 -4.36 21.91 -29.11
C SER A 212 -5.69 21.75 -29.83
N CYS A 213 -6.57 20.93 -29.27
CA CYS A 213 -7.90 20.64 -29.82
C CYS A 213 -8.98 21.11 -28.83
N ARG A 214 -10.12 21.57 -29.34
CA ARG A 214 -11.28 21.97 -28.54
C ARG A 214 -12.52 21.34 -29.14
N ALA A 215 -13.25 20.57 -28.34
CA ALA A 215 -14.52 19.98 -28.78
C ALA A 215 -15.64 21.03 -28.83
N PRO A 216 -16.73 20.80 -29.58
CA PRO A 216 -17.90 21.66 -29.55
C PRO A 216 -18.45 21.81 -28.12
N GLY A 217 -18.62 23.06 -27.66
CA GLY A 217 -19.10 23.36 -26.30
C GLY A 217 -18.02 23.29 -25.20
N GLN A 218 -16.77 23.01 -25.54
CA GLN A 218 -15.65 23.10 -24.59
C GLN A 218 -15.11 24.54 -24.56
N GLU A 219 -15.04 25.18 -23.38
CA GLU A 219 -14.53 26.57 -23.29
C GLU A 219 -13.04 26.69 -23.64
N ARG A 220 -12.21 25.80 -23.09
CA ARG A 220 -10.73 25.87 -23.17
C ARG A 220 -10.14 24.78 -24.06
N PHE A 221 -9.09 25.12 -24.80
CA PHE A 221 -8.33 24.17 -25.60
C PHE A 221 -7.59 23.11 -24.76
N THR A 222 -7.53 21.88 -25.27
CA THR A 222 -6.79 20.75 -24.70
C THR A 222 -5.56 20.44 -25.56
N ARG A 223 -4.36 20.56 -24.99
CA ARG A 223 -3.11 20.19 -25.69
C ARG A 223 -2.99 18.68 -25.83
N LEU A 224 -2.68 18.16 -27.02
CA LEU A 224 -2.54 16.72 -27.28
C LEU A 224 -1.56 16.05 -26.31
N LYS A 225 -0.39 16.68 -26.06
CA LYS A 225 0.60 16.18 -25.08
C LYS A 225 0.08 15.96 -23.66
N THR A 226 -1.02 16.61 -23.26
CA THR A 226 -1.59 16.49 -21.91
C THR A 226 -2.51 15.28 -21.77
N LEU A 227 -2.86 14.63 -22.87
CA LEU A 227 -3.65 13.41 -22.90
C LEU A 227 -2.82 12.20 -22.44
N GLY A 228 -1.51 12.21 -22.65
CA GLY A 228 -0.59 11.18 -22.19
C GLY A 228 0.62 11.03 -23.12
N ALA A 229 1.54 10.13 -22.75
CA ALA A 229 2.76 9.88 -23.51
C ALA A 229 2.52 9.32 -24.92
N ASP A 230 1.37 8.68 -25.16
CA ASP A 230 0.97 8.11 -26.45
C ASP A 230 0.16 9.07 -27.34
N TYR A 231 0.06 10.34 -26.92
CA TYR A 231 -0.70 11.40 -27.61
C TYR A 231 0.15 12.66 -27.81
N THR A 232 1.47 12.60 -27.68
CA THR A 232 2.32 13.69 -28.18
C THR A 232 2.30 13.67 -29.70
N GLU A 233 2.65 14.77 -30.36
CA GLU A 233 2.67 14.81 -31.82
C GLU A 233 3.62 13.76 -32.39
N GLU A 234 4.80 13.60 -31.79
CA GLU A 234 5.79 12.60 -32.17
C GLU A 234 5.23 11.19 -31.97
N ALA A 235 4.60 10.91 -30.83
CA ALA A 235 3.99 9.62 -30.55
C ALA A 235 2.85 9.28 -31.51
N ILE A 236 2.06 10.27 -31.93
CA ILE A 236 0.97 10.08 -32.88
C ILE A 236 1.53 9.84 -34.29
N ARG A 237 2.55 10.60 -34.73
CA ARG A 237 3.25 10.36 -36.00
C ARG A 237 3.81 8.94 -36.05
N GLU A 238 4.50 8.50 -35.00
CA GLU A 238 5.01 7.12 -34.90
C GLU A 238 3.90 6.07 -34.93
N ARG A 239 2.71 6.38 -34.37
CA ARG A 239 1.53 5.49 -34.39
C ARG A 239 0.90 5.37 -35.78
N ILE A 240 0.84 6.46 -36.53
CA ILE A 240 0.33 6.49 -37.90
C ILE A 240 1.27 5.71 -38.83
N GLU A 241 2.58 5.85 -38.64
CA GLU A 241 3.61 5.13 -39.40
C GLU A 241 3.75 3.66 -38.99
N GLY A 242 2.96 3.19 -38.01
CA GLY A 242 3.03 1.82 -37.48
C GLY A 242 4.29 1.50 -36.67
N ARG A 243 5.22 2.46 -36.50
CA ARG A 243 6.47 2.29 -35.73
C ARG A 243 6.24 2.23 -34.22
N ARG A 244 5.08 2.69 -33.77
CA ARG A 244 4.66 2.65 -32.37
C ARG A 244 3.23 2.16 -32.28
N THR A 245 3.03 1.03 -31.63
CA THR A 245 1.68 0.69 -31.14
C THR A 245 1.45 1.47 -29.84
N ARG A 246 0.18 1.77 -29.51
CA ARG A 246 -0.16 2.26 -28.15
C ARG A 246 0.56 1.33 -27.18
N THR A 247 1.22 1.86 -26.15
CA THR A 247 2.01 1.03 -25.23
C THR A 247 1.11 0.06 -24.46
N VAL A 248 0.75 -1.04 -25.12
CA VAL A 248 0.28 -2.26 -24.51
C VAL A 248 1.54 -2.87 -23.94
N LYS A 249 1.58 -2.93 -22.60
CA LYS A 249 2.65 -3.49 -21.76
C LYS A 249 3.74 -4.18 -22.57
N ALA A 250 4.95 -3.61 -22.61
CA ALA A 250 6.14 -4.34 -23.01
C ALA A 250 6.13 -5.73 -22.32
N PRO A 251 6.43 -6.83 -23.05
CA PRO A 251 6.53 -8.14 -22.42
C PRO A 251 7.49 -8.00 -21.26
N LYS A 252 7.01 -8.28 -20.04
CA LYS A 252 7.92 -8.39 -18.90
C LYS A 252 8.91 -9.50 -19.25
N ALA A 253 10.18 -9.32 -18.91
CA ALA A 253 11.14 -10.41 -18.90
C ALA A 253 10.46 -11.64 -18.26
N GLU A 254 10.46 -12.77 -18.97
CA GLU A 254 9.87 -14.01 -18.46
C GLU A 254 10.53 -14.33 -17.12
N ARG A 255 9.72 -14.45 -16.06
CA ARG A 255 10.18 -14.80 -14.72
C ARG A 255 9.45 -16.05 -14.27
N GLY A 256 10.20 -17.10 -13.94
CA GLY A 256 9.71 -18.34 -13.33
C GLY A 256 8.74 -19.14 -14.20
N VAL A 257 8.21 -20.21 -13.63
CA VAL A 257 7.08 -20.96 -14.19
C VAL A 257 5.79 -20.16 -13.98
N SER A 258 4.96 -20.06 -15.03
CA SER A 258 3.65 -19.41 -15.00
C SER A 258 2.53 -20.45 -15.15
N LEU A 259 1.32 -20.07 -14.73
CA LEU A 259 0.14 -20.91 -14.88
C LEU A 259 -0.18 -21.17 -16.35
N LEU A 260 -0.57 -22.42 -16.64
CA LEU A 260 -1.14 -22.81 -17.92
C LEU A 260 -2.45 -22.07 -18.17
N ILE A 261 -2.70 -21.72 -19.42
CA ILE A 261 -3.94 -21.11 -19.87
C ILE A 261 -4.95 -22.23 -20.13
N ASP A 262 -6.10 -22.17 -19.49
CA ASP A 262 -7.26 -22.99 -19.86
C ASP A 262 -7.79 -22.52 -21.22
N ILE A 263 -7.35 -23.18 -22.29
CA ILE A 263 -7.70 -22.81 -23.67
C ILE A 263 -9.19 -23.11 -23.94
N GLU A 264 -9.72 -24.20 -23.39
CA GLU A 264 -11.09 -24.66 -23.61
C GLU A 264 -12.10 -23.63 -23.09
N ASN A 265 -11.86 -23.07 -21.90
CA ASN A 265 -12.73 -22.06 -21.30
C ASN A 265 -12.31 -20.61 -21.60
N SER A 266 -11.33 -20.39 -22.48
CA SER A 266 -10.85 -19.05 -22.80
C SER A 266 -11.67 -18.41 -23.92
N ILE A 267 -12.48 -17.41 -23.55
CA ILE A 267 -13.24 -16.56 -24.50
C ILE A 267 -12.30 -15.98 -25.58
N LYS A 268 -11.07 -15.62 -25.22
CA LYS A 268 -10.08 -15.07 -26.17
C LYS A 268 -9.56 -16.12 -27.14
N ALA A 269 -9.40 -17.37 -26.71
CA ALA A 269 -9.00 -18.46 -27.59
C ALA A 269 -10.13 -18.79 -28.57
N ALA A 270 -11.38 -18.87 -28.09
CA ALA A 270 -12.55 -19.09 -28.93
C ALA A 270 -12.75 -18.00 -30.01
N GLN A 271 -12.44 -16.74 -29.68
CA GLN A 271 -12.63 -15.59 -30.58
C GLN A 271 -11.42 -15.31 -31.49
N SER A 272 -10.24 -15.87 -31.21
CA SER A 272 -9.02 -15.55 -31.96
C SER A 272 -8.11 -16.76 -32.11
N ARG A 273 -8.06 -17.28 -33.34
CA ARG A 273 -7.18 -18.39 -33.73
C ARG A 273 -5.69 -18.08 -33.51
N GLY A 274 -5.28 -16.82 -33.67
CA GLY A 274 -3.92 -16.39 -33.37
C GLY A 274 -3.59 -16.43 -31.87
N TYR A 275 -4.53 -16.04 -31.02
CA TYR A 275 -4.37 -16.14 -29.56
C TYR A 275 -4.39 -17.61 -29.10
N GLU A 276 -5.27 -18.44 -29.67
CA GLU A 276 -5.31 -19.88 -29.40
C GLU A 276 -3.96 -20.54 -29.71
N GLN A 277 -3.40 -20.28 -30.90
CA GLN A 277 -2.09 -20.83 -31.30
C GLN A 277 -0.97 -20.34 -30.36
N TRP A 278 -0.99 -19.06 -29.99
CA TRP A 278 -0.04 -18.51 -29.02
C TRP A 278 -0.19 -19.17 -27.65
N ALA A 279 -1.42 -19.39 -27.17
CA ALA A 279 -1.70 -20.03 -25.89
C ALA A 279 -1.21 -21.49 -25.87
N LYS A 280 -1.36 -22.23 -26.98
CA LYS A 280 -0.80 -23.59 -27.11
C LYS A 280 0.73 -23.61 -26.97
N ILE A 281 1.42 -22.73 -27.70
CA ILE A 281 2.88 -22.59 -27.61
C ILE A 281 3.32 -22.13 -26.22
N HIS A 282 2.57 -21.20 -25.61
CA HIS A 282 2.83 -20.72 -24.26
C HIS A 282 2.70 -21.85 -23.23
N ASN A 283 1.62 -22.61 -23.30
CA ASN A 283 1.35 -23.74 -22.42
C ASN A 283 2.43 -24.83 -22.55
N LEU A 284 2.82 -25.18 -23.78
CA LEU A 284 3.93 -26.13 -24.01
C LEU A 284 5.24 -25.66 -23.35
N LYS A 285 5.57 -24.37 -23.48
CA LYS A 285 6.75 -23.79 -22.80
C LYS A 285 6.62 -23.84 -21.28
N GLN A 286 5.46 -23.54 -20.72
CA GLN A 286 5.25 -23.61 -19.27
C GLN A 286 5.25 -25.05 -18.75
N ALA A 287 4.70 -26.01 -19.50
CA ALA A 287 4.73 -27.42 -19.16
C ALA A 287 6.17 -27.95 -19.14
N ALA A 288 6.99 -27.60 -20.15
CA ALA A 288 8.41 -27.94 -20.17
C ALA A 288 9.16 -27.33 -18.97
N LYS A 289 8.90 -26.07 -18.62
CA LYS A 289 9.47 -25.43 -17.42
C LYS A 289 9.00 -26.09 -16.13
N THR A 290 7.74 -26.52 -16.07
CA THR A 290 7.17 -27.26 -14.92
C THR A 290 7.90 -28.60 -14.75
N LEU A 291 8.14 -29.34 -15.85
CA LEU A 291 8.89 -30.59 -15.83
C LEU A 291 10.36 -30.40 -15.44
N ASN A 292 11.01 -29.34 -15.94
CA ASN A 292 12.38 -29.00 -15.55
C ASN A 292 12.46 -28.70 -14.06
N PHE A 293 11.50 -27.94 -13.53
CA PHE A 293 11.42 -27.66 -12.09
C PHE A 293 11.31 -28.96 -11.28
N LEU A 294 10.41 -29.88 -11.66
CA LEU A 294 10.27 -31.16 -10.96
C LEU A 294 11.57 -31.96 -10.99
N THR A 295 12.24 -32.02 -12.15
CA THR A 295 13.54 -32.68 -12.32
C THR A 295 14.62 -32.06 -11.43
N GLU A 296 14.76 -30.73 -11.46
CA GLU A 296 15.75 -29.98 -10.66
C GLU A 296 15.53 -30.16 -9.16
N HIS A 297 14.27 -30.28 -8.73
CA HIS A 297 13.89 -30.51 -7.34
C HIS A 297 13.76 -31.99 -6.95
N GLN A 298 14.10 -32.92 -7.86
CA GLN A 298 14.03 -34.37 -7.65
C GLN A 298 12.63 -34.87 -7.23
N ILE A 299 11.59 -34.20 -7.73
CA ILE A 299 10.19 -34.54 -7.47
C ILE A 299 9.75 -35.50 -8.57
N SER A 300 9.57 -36.77 -8.21
CA SER A 300 9.28 -37.84 -9.17
C SER A 300 7.83 -38.28 -9.15
N GLN A 301 7.16 -38.17 -7.99
CA GLN A 301 5.75 -38.52 -7.80
C GLN A 301 4.92 -37.29 -7.41
N TYR A 302 3.60 -37.38 -7.61
CA TYR A 302 2.68 -36.33 -7.20
C TYR A 302 2.66 -36.15 -5.67
N GLU A 303 2.78 -37.26 -4.95
CA GLU A 303 2.87 -37.31 -3.49
C GLU A 303 4.09 -36.53 -2.99
N ASP A 304 5.25 -36.68 -3.66
CA ASP A 304 6.47 -35.92 -3.36
C ASP A 304 6.24 -34.41 -3.50
N LEU A 305 5.51 -33.98 -4.54
CA LEU A 305 5.16 -32.58 -4.77
C LEU A 305 4.25 -32.05 -3.65
N THR A 306 3.23 -32.80 -3.27
CA THR A 306 2.31 -32.41 -2.18
C THR A 306 3.01 -32.35 -0.84
N ALA A 307 3.87 -33.32 -0.51
CA ALA A 307 4.66 -33.32 0.72
C ALA A 307 5.60 -32.12 0.77
N LYS A 308 6.24 -31.76 -0.35
CA LYS A 308 7.12 -30.60 -0.41
C LYS A 308 6.37 -29.27 -0.24
N ILE A 309 5.15 -29.18 -0.79
CA ILE A 309 4.26 -28.03 -0.57
C ILE A 309 3.90 -27.88 0.90
N GLU A 310 3.48 -28.96 1.55
CA GLU A 310 3.13 -28.95 2.97
C GLU A 310 4.31 -28.58 3.87
N GLU A 311 5.51 -29.09 3.56
CA GLU A 311 6.75 -28.75 4.26
C GLU A 311 7.04 -27.24 4.17
N VAL A 312 7.09 -26.70 2.95
CA VAL A 312 7.42 -25.28 2.71
C VAL A 312 6.32 -24.36 3.28
N GLN A 313 5.06 -24.78 3.20
CA GLN A 313 3.93 -24.05 3.80
C GLN A 313 4.05 -24.00 5.32
N THR A 314 4.32 -25.14 5.96
CA THR A 314 4.52 -25.24 7.41
C THR A 314 5.70 -24.38 7.87
N GLU A 315 6.81 -24.39 7.15
CA GLU A 315 7.95 -23.52 7.44
C GLU A 315 7.61 -22.04 7.25
N SER A 316 6.85 -21.70 6.20
CA SER A 316 6.42 -20.33 5.96
C SER A 316 5.51 -19.81 7.06
N GLU A 317 4.59 -20.62 7.56
CA GLU A 317 3.70 -20.31 8.67
C GLU A 317 4.47 -20.10 9.96
N LYS A 318 5.35 -21.04 10.33
CA LYS A 318 6.24 -20.91 11.51
C LYS A 318 7.09 -19.65 11.46
N ALA A 319 7.70 -19.34 10.31
CA ALA A 319 8.49 -18.13 10.13
C ALA A 319 7.62 -16.85 10.23
N GLY A 320 6.39 -16.90 9.73
CA GLY A 320 5.41 -15.82 9.87
C GLY A 320 5.01 -15.57 11.32
N ASP A 321 4.73 -16.61 12.08
CA ASP A 321 4.37 -16.53 13.50
C ASP A 321 5.55 -16.03 14.35
N ALA A 322 6.76 -16.54 14.09
CA ALA A 322 7.97 -16.05 14.74
C ALA A 322 8.21 -14.56 14.46
N LEU A 323 7.99 -14.11 13.22
CA LEU A 323 8.13 -12.70 12.84
C LEU A 323 7.11 -11.83 13.59
N LYS A 324 5.86 -12.27 13.65
CA LYS A 324 4.80 -11.59 14.41
C LYS A 324 5.12 -11.50 15.90
N GLY A 325 5.63 -12.59 16.49
CA GLY A 325 6.09 -12.60 17.87
C GLY A 325 7.22 -11.61 18.14
N MET A 326 8.21 -11.56 17.24
CA MET A 326 9.34 -10.63 17.31
C MET A 326 8.89 -9.17 17.19
N GLU A 327 7.98 -8.87 16.25
CA GLU A 327 7.40 -7.54 16.08
C GLU A 327 6.64 -7.08 17.33
N LYS A 328 5.87 -7.97 17.95
CA LYS A 328 5.18 -7.68 19.21
C LYS A 328 6.18 -7.37 20.33
N ARG A 329 7.20 -8.21 20.51
CA ARG A 329 8.25 -7.98 21.54
C ARG A 329 8.96 -6.64 21.34
N LEU A 330 9.29 -6.29 20.10
CA LEU A 330 9.89 -4.99 19.79
C LEU A 330 8.94 -3.83 20.14
N ALA A 331 7.65 -3.93 19.82
CA ALA A 331 6.68 -2.90 20.18
C ALA A 331 6.55 -2.74 21.71
N ASP A 332 6.47 -3.84 22.45
CA ASP A 332 6.39 -3.83 23.92
C ASP A 332 7.67 -3.23 24.54
N MET A 333 8.85 -3.60 24.03
CA MET A 333 10.13 -3.04 24.46
C MET A 333 10.26 -1.56 24.11
N ALA A 334 9.76 -1.13 22.96
CA ALA A 334 9.76 0.28 22.58
C ALA A 334 8.95 1.10 23.60
N VAL A 335 7.75 0.65 23.96
CA VAL A 335 6.92 1.31 24.98
C VAL A 335 7.60 1.30 26.35
N LEU A 336 8.28 0.21 26.71
CA LEU A 336 9.06 0.14 27.93
C LEU A 336 10.21 1.15 27.94
N ILE A 337 11.01 1.22 26.88
CA ILE A 337 12.10 2.19 26.70
C ILE A 337 11.55 3.62 26.84
N LYS A 338 10.42 3.92 26.19
CA LYS A 338 9.75 5.21 26.32
C LYS A 338 9.43 5.52 27.78
N ASN A 339 8.72 4.64 28.47
CA ASN A 339 8.29 4.88 29.85
C ASN A 339 9.46 5.01 30.82
N VAL A 340 10.50 4.19 30.68
CA VAL A 340 11.73 4.30 31.49
C VAL A 340 12.41 5.64 31.24
N SER A 341 12.56 6.03 29.97
CA SER A 341 13.19 7.31 29.60
C SER A 341 12.39 8.51 30.11
N THR A 342 11.07 8.51 29.90
CA THR A 342 10.16 9.55 30.41
C THR A 342 10.22 9.65 31.92
N PHE A 343 10.16 8.53 32.64
CA PHE A 343 10.25 8.53 34.10
C PHE A 343 11.57 9.14 34.57
N GLN A 344 12.70 8.71 34.02
CA GLN A 344 14.02 9.22 34.37
C GLN A 344 14.16 10.73 34.10
N LYS A 345 13.71 11.20 32.93
CA LYS A 345 13.82 12.61 32.52
C LYS A 345 12.89 13.54 33.29
N THR A 346 11.72 13.08 33.69
CA THR A 346 10.73 13.88 34.44
C THR A 346 10.95 13.84 35.96
N LYS A 347 11.72 12.86 36.46
CA LYS A 347 11.95 12.65 37.91
C LYS A 347 12.44 13.89 38.66
N PRO A 348 13.42 14.67 38.19
CA PRO A 348 13.91 15.82 38.96
C PRO A 348 12.85 16.90 39.21
N ALA A 349 12.04 17.20 38.17
CA ALA A 349 10.93 18.14 38.29
C ALA A 349 9.82 17.58 39.20
N TYR A 350 9.52 16.29 39.10
CA TYR A 350 8.52 15.64 39.95
C TYR A 350 8.96 15.54 41.43
N ASP A 351 10.24 15.29 41.71
CA ASP A 351 10.76 15.33 43.08
C ASP A 351 10.64 16.73 43.70
N THR A 352 10.83 17.78 42.89
CA THR A 352 10.62 19.18 43.28
C THR A 352 9.15 19.46 43.55
N TYR A 353 8.25 18.99 42.68
CA TYR A 353 6.80 19.05 42.88
C TYR A 353 6.38 18.42 44.21
N ARG A 354 6.90 17.22 44.54
CA ARG A 354 6.57 16.52 45.78
C ARG A 354 6.96 17.30 47.04
N LYS A 355 8.04 18.08 46.97
CA LYS A 355 8.58 18.89 48.07
C LYS A 355 8.05 20.33 48.07
N ALA A 356 7.29 20.74 47.05
CA ALA A 356 6.80 22.11 46.92
C ALA A 356 5.81 22.44 48.05
N ARG A 357 5.97 23.64 48.64
CA ARG A 357 5.08 24.15 49.69
C ARG A 357 3.66 24.39 49.20
N ASN A 358 3.51 24.81 47.95
CA ASN A 358 2.21 24.96 47.28
C ASN A 358 2.21 24.05 46.03
N LYS A 359 1.67 22.85 46.19
CA LYS A 359 1.65 21.81 45.16
C LYS A 359 0.74 22.19 43.99
N ASP A 360 -0.41 22.81 44.25
CA ASP A 360 -1.37 23.15 43.20
C ASP A 360 -0.80 24.19 42.23
N ARG A 361 -0.13 25.21 42.78
CA ARG A 361 0.57 26.21 41.95
C ARG A 361 1.70 25.60 41.14
N TYR A 362 2.48 24.68 41.73
CA TYR A 362 3.55 24.00 40.99
C TYR A 362 2.98 23.09 39.90
N ARG A 363 1.91 22.35 40.19
CA ARG A 363 1.23 21.49 39.21
C ARG A 363 0.69 22.32 38.05
N ALA A 364 0.06 23.47 38.31
CA ALA A 364 -0.41 24.35 37.24
C ALA A 364 0.72 24.88 36.34
N ALA A 365 1.92 25.11 36.90
CA ALA A 365 3.07 25.59 36.14
C ALA A 365 3.81 24.48 35.35
N TYR A 366 3.77 23.24 35.82
CA TYR A 366 4.50 22.09 35.27
C TYR A 366 3.58 20.91 34.94
N GLU A 367 2.33 21.22 34.56
CA GLU A 367 1.24 20.23 34.46
C GLU A 367 1.63 19.05 33.57
N GLY A 368 2.12 19.31 32.36
CA GLY A 368 2.55 18.28 31.42
C GLY A 368 3.65 17.38 31.99
N THR A 369 4.66 17.94 32.67
CA THR A 369 5.74 17.16 33.28
C THR A 369 5.24 16.25 34.39
N VAL A 370 4.32 16.75 35.23
CA VAL A 370 3.71 15.97 36.30
C VAL A 370 2.85 14.84 35.72
N ILE A 371 2.00 15.13 34.73
CA ILE A 371 1.17 14.14 34.02
C ILE A 371 2.04 13.04 33.41
N LEU A 372 3.10 13.41 32.69
CA LEU A 372 4.01 12.45 32.05
C LEU A 372 4.72 11.55 33.06
N HIS A 373 5.16 12.11 34.19
CA HIS A 373 5.80 11.34 35.25
C HIS A 373 4.83 10.32 35.86
N GLU A 374 3.63 10.77 36.23
CA GLU A 374 2.60 9.92 36.84
C GLU A 374 2.15 8.81 35.88
N ALA A 375 1.96 9.14 34.59
CA ALA A 375 1.62 8.18 33.55
C ALA A 375 2.72 7.12 33.36
N ALA A 376 3.98 7.54 33.23
CA ALA A 376 5.11 6.63 33.09
C ALA A 376 5.27 5.74 34.34
N ALA A 377 5.14 6.30 35.54
CA ALA A 377 5.20 5.55 36.79
C ALA A 377 4.09 4.48 36.88
N LYS A 378 2.86 4.85 36.52
CA LYS A 378 1.71 3.93 36.48
C LYS A 378 1.95 2.80 35.46
N ALA A 379 2.42 3.12 34.27
CA ALA A 379 2.69 2.14 33.22
C ALA A 379 3.78 1.14 33.63
N LEU A 380 4.89 1.62 34.21
CA LEU A 380 5.98 0.76 34.73
C LEU A 380 5.49 -0.16 35.85
N LYS A 381 4.66 0.36 36.77
CA LYS A 381 4.07 -0.44 37.84
C LYS A 381 3.12 -1.52 37.29
N ALA A 382 2.33 -1.21 36.28
CA ALA A 382 1.37 -2.14 35.67
C ALA A 382 2.06 -3.36 35.02
N VAL A 383 3.29 -3.20 34.50
CA VAL A 383 4.10 -4.29 33.97
C VAL A 383 5.01 -4.96 35.01
N GLY A 384 4.81 -4.69 36.30
CA GLY A 384 5.52 -5.35 37.40
C GLY A 384 6.95 -4.85 37.65
N ILE A 385 7.35 -3.71 37.09
CA ILE A 385 8.70 -3.16 37.29
C ILE A 385 8.77 -2.46 38.63
N SER A 386 9.50 -3.08 39.58
CA SER A 386 9.79 -2.52 40.90
C SER A 386 11.13 -1.75 40.94
N LYS A 387 12.13 -2.23 40.18
CA LYS A 387 13.44 -1.58 40.01
C LYS A 387 13.61 -1.18 38.56
N LEU A 388 13.94 0.10 38.32
CA LEU A 388 14.12 0.62 36.97
C LEU A 388 15.21 -0.15 36.21
N PRO A 389 14.92 -0.67 35.02
CA PRO A 389 15.92 -1.30 34.17
C PRO A 389 16.92 -0.26 33.65
N ASN A 390 18.10 -0.72 33.26
CA ASN A 390 19.12 0.13 32.64
C ASN A 390 18.67 0.49 31.20
N LEU A 391 18.51 1.79 30.93
CA LEU A 391 18.03 2.29 29.65
C LEU A 391 18.97 1.93 28.49
N ALA A 392 20.29 2.05 28.67
CA ALA A 392 21.27 1.72 27.64
C ALA A 392 21.26 0.22 27.31
N ALA A 393 21.10 -0.64 28.33
CA ALA A 393 20.96 -2.08 28.12
C ALA A 393 19.68 -2.43 27.34
N LEU A 394 18.55 -1.80 27.67
CA LEU A 394 17.30 -1.99 26.93
C LEU A 394 17.41 -1.54 25.47
N GLN A 395 18.09 -0.42 25.22
CA GLN A 395 18.33 0.08 23.85
C GLN A 395 19.20 -0.90 23.05
N ALA A 396 20.30 -1.40 23.64
CA ALA A 396 21.16 -2.38 22.98
C ALA A 396 20.43 -3.71 22.67
N GLU A 397 19.57 -4.18 23.59
CA GLU A 397 18.75 -5.37 23.34
C GLU A 397 17.73 -5.14 22.23
N TYR A 398 17.11 -3.96 22.20
CA TYR A 398 16.15 -3.57 21.16
C TYR A 398 16.81 -3.54 19.77
N GLU A 399 18.01 -2.97 19.65
CA GLU A 399 18.79 -2.96 18.40
C GLU A 399 19.11 -4.39 17.92
N LYS A 400 19.57 -5.25 18.82
CA LYS A 400 19.84 -6.66 18.50
C LYS A 400 18.61 -7.42 18.02
N LEU A 401 17.45 -7.23 18.67
CA LEU A 401 16.19 -7.84 18.25
C LEU A 401 15.72 -7.30 16.89
N GLN A 402 15.97 -6.02 16.63
CA GLN A 402 15.63 -5.39 15.37
C GLN A 402 16.46 -5.99 14.20
N GLU A 403 17.74 -6.32 14.42
CA GLU A 403 18.55 -7.06 13.43
C GLU A 403 18.02 -8.48 13.19
N GLN A 404 17.72 -9.22 14.26
CA GLN A 404 17.14 -10.57 14.17
C GLN A 404 15.82 -10.57 13.39
N LYS A 405 14.98 -9.55 13.60
CA LYS A 405 13.73 -9.39 12.85
C LYS A 405 13.96 -9.21 11.35
N GLU A 406 14.93 -8.40 10.94
CA GLU A 406 15.19 -8.18 9.50
C GLU A 406 15.73 -9.45 8.83
N ALA A 407 16.55 -10.25 9.52
CA ALA A 407 16.98 -11.57 9.04
C ALA A 407 15.77 -12.52 8.85
N LEU A 408 14.94 -12.67 9.89
CA LEU A 408 13.74 -13.51 9.83
C LEU A 408 12.75 -13.06 8.75
N ARG A 409 12.61 -11.75 8.55
CA ARG A 409 11.77 -11.19 7.48
C ARG A 409 12.29 -11.55 6.09
N ALA A 410 13.60 -11.54 5.89
CA ALA A 410 14.19 -11.95 4.62
C ALA A 410 13.90 -13.42 4.32
N ASP A 411 14.01 -14.30 5.32
CA ASP A 411 13.76 -15.73 5.18
C ASP A 411 12.26 -16.04 4.98
N TYR A 412 11.37 -15.44 5.76
CA TYR A 412 9.92 -15.52 5.51
C TYR A 412 9.56 -15.06 4.07
N GLY A 413 10.22 -14.01 3.59
CA GLY A 413 10.04 -13.52 2.22
C GLY A 413 10.52 -14.48 1.13
N LYS A 414 11.49 -15.35 1.41
CA LYS A 414 11.93 -16.43 0.50
C LYS A 414 10.94 -17.58 0.52
N LEU A 415 10.56 -18.06 1.71
CA LEU A 415 9.58 -19.14 1.89
C LEU A 415 8.25 -18.83 1.21
N LYS A 416 7.72 -17.61 1.39
CA LYS A 416 6.48 -17.17 0.74
C LYS A 416 6.56 -17.18 -0.79
N LYS A 417 7.75 -16.93 -1.36
CA LYS A 417 7.94 -17.04 -2.82
C LYS A 417 7.97 -18.49 -3.26
N GLN A 418 8.61 -19.36 -2.48
CA GLN A 418 8.66 -20.80 -2.74
C GLN A 418 7.26 -21.40 -2.67
N VAL A 419 6.47 -21.16 -1.62
CA VAL A 419 5.05 -21.59 -1.54
C VAL A 419 4.32 -21.26 -2.84
N LYS A 420 4.40 -19.98 -3.27
CA LYS A 420 3.72 -19.52 -4.48
C LYS A 420 4.22 -20.22 -5.75
N GLU A 421 5.52 -20.49 -5.85
CA GLU A 421 6.10 -21.18 -6.99
C GLU A 421 5.61 -22.63 -7.04
N TYR A 422 5.68 -23.35 -5.93
CA TYR A 422 5.18 -24.72 -5.83
C TYR A 422 3.67 -24.83 -6.08
N ASP A 423 2.86 -23.86 -5.63
CA ASP A 423 1.43 -23.79 -5.94
C ASP A 423 1.18 -23.71 -7.46
N VAL A 424 1.98 -22.91 -8.18
CA VAL A 424 1.89 -22.80 -9.63
C VAL A 424 2.28 -24.11 -10.31
N ILE A 425 3.34 -24.77 -9.82
CA ILE A 425 3.74 -26.10 -10.32
C ILE A 425 2.61 -27.11 -10.13
N LYS A 426 2.02 -27.18 -8.93
CA LYS A 426 0.89 -28.07 -8.63
C LYS A 426 -0.29 -27.80 -9.56
N GLN A 427 -0.69 -26.55 -9.72
CA GLN A 427 -1.82 -26.19 -10.61
C GLN A 427 -1.54 -26.56 -12.07
N ASN A 428 -0.30 -26.40 -12.54
CA ASN A 428 0.09 -26.83 -13.88
C ASN A 428 0.01 -28.34 -14.02
N ILE A 429 0.51 -29.11 -13.05
CA ILE A 429 0.43 -30.57 -13.05
C ILE A 429 -1.02 -31.05 -13.00
N ASP A 430 -1.84 -30.48 -12.11
CA ASP A 430 -3.27 -30.77 -12.03
C ASP A 430 -3.96 -30.51 -13.38
N SER A 431 -3.59 -29.42 -14.08
CA SER A 431 -4.14 -29.10 -15.39
C SER A 431 -3.66 -30.06 -16.49
N ILE A 432 -2.39 -30.48 -16.47
CA ILE A 432 -1.83 -31.44 -17.45
C ILE A 432 -2.47 -32.82 -17.27
N LEU A 433 -2.60 -33.28 -16.03
CA LEU A 433 -3.16 -34.60 -15.71
C LEU A 433 -4.67 -34.68 -15.93
N ARG A 434 -5.39 -33.54 -15.88
CA ARG A 434 -6.84 -33.45 -16.14
C ARG A 434 -7.21 -33.37 -17.62
N GLN A 435 -6.26 -33.17 -18.54
CA GLN A 435 -6.59 -33.17 -19.96
C GLN A 435 -6.97 -34.58 -20.43
N PRO A 436 -8.12 -34.77 -21.11
CA PRO A 436 -8.38 -36.02 -21.82
C PRO A 436 -7.24 -36.22 -22.84
N LYS A 437 -6.65 -37.42 -22.87
CA LYS A 437 -5.63 -37.78 -23.88
C LYS A 437 -6.17 -37.41 -25.27
N GLU A 438 -5.44 -36.57 -26.02
CA GLU A 438 -5.75 -36.37 -27.44
C GLU A 438 -5.81 -37.74 -28.12
N PRO A 439 -6.80 -38.02 -28.98
CA PRO A 439 -6.81 -39.26 -29.76
C PRO A 439 -5.54 -39.27 -30.60
N GLU A 440 -4.74 -40.33 -30.47
CA GLU A 440 -3.61 -40.57 -31.36
C GLU A 440 -4.11 -40.43 -32.79
N ARG A 441 -3.57 -39.46 -33.53
CA ARG A 441 -3.77 -39.43 -34.98
C ARG A 441 -3.17 -40.70 -35.53
N GLU A 442 -4.02 -41.69 -35.80
CA GLU A 442 -3.68 -42.82 -36.64
C GLU A 442 -2.98 -42.28 -37.89
N LYS A 443 -1.69 -42.58 -37.98
CA LYS A 443 -0.97 -42.47 -39.24
C LYS A 443 -1.52 -43.57 -40.14
N GLU A 444 -2.53 -43.26 -40.94
CA GLU A 444 -2.76 -44.01 -42.16
C GLU A 444 -1.62 -43.68 -43.14
N MET A 445 -0.57 -44.49 -43.07
CA MET A 445 0.21 -44.86 -44.23
C MET A 445 -0.50 -46.05 -44.90
N GLU A 446 -0.73 -45.92 -46.21
CA GLU A 446 -0.66 -46.94 -47.29
C GLU A 446 -1.78 -46.70 -48.31
N ARG A 447 -1.44 -46.15 -49.49
CA ARG A 447 -1.09 -46.90 -50.71
C ARG A 447 -2.27 -47.71 -51.27
N GLY A 448 -2.87 -47.14 -52.31
CA GLY A 448 -3.79 -47.75 -53.26
C GLY A 448 -4.03 -46.77 -54.38
#